data_AF-A0A4C1WBC1-F1
#
_entry.id   AF-A0A4C1WBC1-F1
#
_cell.length_a   1.000
_cell.length_b   1.000
_cell.length_c   1.000
_cell.angle_alpha   90.00
_cell.angle_beta   90.00
_cell.angle_gamma   90.00
#
_symmetry.space_group_name_H-M   'P 1'
#
loop_
_entity.id
_entity.type
_entity.pdbx_description
1 polymer ?
#
loop_
_entity_poly.entity_id
_entity_poly.type
_entity_poly.pdbx_seq_one_letter_code
_entity_poly.pdbx_strand_id
1 'polypeptide(L)'
;MAVFAVTNANDEISQYQMGRYVSSNEAIWRIFSFAIHERYPTVVHLAVHLENGQRVYFNESNAADRAARPPSTTLTSFFTVCQTDDFARTLLYADMPRYYIWNASSKSFQRRKQGTPVEGHPNVFASDALGRIYTVHPNNDECYYLRLLLVNVRGPTSFKQLRTVNGQLCATYREACQLLHLLENDSHWDDTLKDSVISSSPHQIRTLFGIIISTCFPRIQKICGLSIEMTCLRMFCIVCAVKL
;
A
#
# COMPACT_ATOMS: atom_id res chain seq x y z
N MET A 1 -23.95 -20.26 -16.28
CA MET A 1 -24.91 -19.34 -16.92
C MET A 1 -25.35 -20.00 -18.22
N ALA A 2 -26.59 -20.48 -18.32
CA ALA A 2 -27.10 -21.03 -19.56
C ALA A 2 -27.58 -19.86 -20.43
N VAL A 3 -26.91 -19.61 -21.55
CA VAL A 3 -27.31 -18.60 -22.53
C VAL A 3 -28.35 -19.24 -23.43
N PHE A 4 -29.62 -18.90 -23.26
CA PHE A 4 -30.68 -19.32 -24.17
C PHE A 4 -30.69 -18.36 -25.36
N ALA A 5 -30.07 -18.81 -26.46
CA ALA A 5 -30.10 -18.27 -27.82
C ALA A 5 -29.63 -16.82 -28.03
N VAL A 6 -28.53 -16.65 -28.79
CA VAL A 6 -28.16 -15.37 -29.41
C VAL A 6 -28.89 -15.28 -30.75
N THR A 7 -30.09 -14.72 -30.77
CA THR A 7 -30.73 -14.26 -32.02
C THR A 7 -30.40 -12.78 -32.20
N ASN A 8 -29.50 -12.48 -33.14
CA ASN A 8 -28.91 -11.18 -33.48
C ASN A 8 -27.93 -10.55 -32.47
N ALA A 9 -26.67 -10.41 -32.88
CA ALA A 9 -25.59 -9.81 -32.10
C ALA A 9 -25.71 -8.29 -31.89
N ASN A 10 -26.65 -7.61 -32.56
CA ASN A 10 -26.79 -6.15 -32.57
C ASN A 10 -28.00 -5.60 -31.79
N ASP A 11 -28.76 -6.45 -31.09
CA ASP A 11 -29.88 -5.99 -30.26
C ASP A 11 -29.42 -5.72 -28.82
N GLU A 12 -29.03 -4.47 -28.57
CA GLU A 12 -28.59 -3.98 -27.25
C GLU A 12 -29.69 -4.13 -26.18
N ILE A 13 -30.97 -3.96 -26.54
CA ILE A 13 -32.09 -3.99 -25.59
C ILE A 13 -32.26 -5.40 -25.05
N SER A 14 -32.25 -6.41 -25.92
CA SER A 14 -32.34 -7.82 -25.53
C SER A 14 -31.11 -8.25 -24.72
N GLN A 15 -29.91 -7.82 -25.11
CA GLN A 15 -28.68 -8.10 -24.36
C GLN A 15 -28.72 -7.50 -22.96
N TYR A 16 -29.22 -6.27 -22.82
CA TYR A 16 -29.38 -5.60 -21.53
C TYR A 16 -30.38 -6.31 -20.61
N GLN A 17 -31.52 -6.74 -21.14
CA GLN A 17 -32.51 -7.52 -20.38
C GLN A 17 -31.96 -8.88 -19.95
N MET A 18 -31.27 -9.58 -20.86
CA MET A 18 -30.65 -10.88 -20.58
C MET A 18 -29.54 -10.78 -19.52
N GLY A 19 -28.71 -9.73 -19.57
CA GLY A 19 -27.66 -9.46 -18.59
C GLY A 19 -28.18 -9.16 -17.17
N ARG A 20 -29.48 -8.87 -17.03
CA ARG A 20 -30.16 -8.62 -15.74
C ARG A 20 -31.08 -9.74 -15.30
N TYR A 21 -31.25 -10.76 -16.13
CA TYR A 21 -32.07 -11.91 -15.78
C TYR A 21 -31.43 -12.68 -14.61
N VAL A 22 -32.20 -12.87 -13.54
CA VAL A 22 -31.84 -13.74 -12.42
C VAL A 22 -32.74 -14.97 -12.52
N SER A 23 -32.14 -16.14 -12.71
CA SER A 23 -32.89 -17.39 -12.80
C SER A 23 -33.62 -17.71 -11.48
N SER A 24 -34.72 -18.46 -11.54
CA SER A 24 -35.48 -18.85 -10.33
C SER A 24 -34.60 -19.54 -9.28
N ASN A 25 -33.65 -20.37 -9.71
CA ASN A 25 -32.69 -21.04 -8.81
C ASN A 25 -31.74 -20.04 -8.14
N GLU A 26 -31.23 -19.07 -8.89
CA GLU A 26 -30.37 -18.00 -8.33
C GLU A 26 -31.15 -17.08 -7.39
N ALA A 27 -32.42 -16.77 -7.71
CA ALA A 27 -33.30 -15.99 -6.85
C ALA A 27 -33.54 -16.68 -5.51
N ILE A 28 -33.80 -17.99 -5.52
CA ILE A 28 -33.93 -18.80 -4.30
C ILE A 28 -32.63 -18.80 -3.49
N TRP A 29 -31.47 -18.94 -4.14
CA TRP A 29 -30.16 -18.85 -3.48
C TRP A 29 -29.93 -17.50 -2.80
N ARG A 30 -30.32 -16.40 -3.47
CA ARG A 30 -30.29 -15.04 -2.92
C ARG A 30 -31.23 -14.88 -1.73
N ILE A 31 -32.48 -15.37 -1.83
CA ILE A 31 -33.49 -15.30 -0.76
C ILE A 31 -32.99 -16.01 0.50
N PHE A 32 -32.37 -17.18 0.35
CA PHE A 32 -31.82 -17.93 1.48
C PHE A 32 -30.41 -17.50 1.90
N SER A 33 -29.85 -16.44 1.30
CA SER A 33 -28.50 -15.93 1.59
C SER A 33 -27.40 -16.99 1.46
N PHE A 34 -27.57 -17.96 0.56
CA PHE A 34 -26.52 -18.91 0.23
C PHE A 34 -25.39 -18.23 -0.54
N ALA A 35 -24.17 -18.76 -0.43
CA ALA A 35 -23.03 -18.25 -1.20
C ALA A 35 -23.27 -18.48 -2.70
N ILE A 36 -23.34 -17.39 -3.47
CA ILE A 36 -23.63 -17.42 -4.92
C ILE A 36 -22.32 -17.47 -5.71
N HIS A 37 -21.25 -16.93 -5.14
CA HIS A 37 -19.94 -16.85 -5.76
C HIS A 37 -18.88 -17.16 -4.73
N GLU A 38 -17.97 -18.05 -5.11
CA GLU A 38 -16.70 -18.22 -4.42
C GLU A 38 -15.61 -17.54 -5.24
N ARG A 39 -14.75 -16.77 -4.57
CA ARG A 39 -13.59 -16.16 -5.21
C ARG A 39 -12.37 -16.99 -4.85
N TYR A 40 -11.78 -17.59 -5.87
CA TYR A 40 -10.51 -18.29 -5.77
C TYR A 40 -9.46 -17.58 -6.62
N PRO A 41 -8.28 -17.25 -6.05
CA PRO A 41 -7.94 -17.38 -4.64
C PRO A 41 -8.66 -16.37 -3.74
N THR A 42 -8.77 -16.69 -2.45
CA THR A 42 -9.32 -15.75 -1.46
C THR A 42 -8.39 -14.55 -1.28
N VAL A 43 -8.93 -13.34 -1.37
CA VAL A 43 -8.17 -12.10 -1.17
C VAL A 43 -8.52 -11.49 0.18
N VAL A 44 -7.51 -11.30 1.03
CA VAL A 44 -7.65 -10.69 2.37
C VAL A 44 -7.08 -9.29 2.35
N HIS A 45 -7.88 -8.30 2.74
CA HIS A 45 -7.44 -6.92 2.82
C HIS A 45 -6.65 -6.65 4.10
N LEU A 46 -5.46 -6.09 3.93
CA LEU A 46 -4.53 -5.79 5.01
C LEU A 46 -4.48 -4.28 5.25
N ALA A 47 -4.73 -3.89 6.50
CA ALA A 47 -4.78 -2.49 6.92
C ALA A 47 -3.39 -1.86 6.91
N VAL A 48 -3.33 -0.57 6.62
CA VAL A 48 -2.12 0.26 6.69
C VAL A 48 -2.51 1.55 7.39
N HIS A 49 -1.74 1.92 8.41
CA HIS A 49 -1.90 3.18 9.14
C HIS A 49 -0.63 3.45 9.95
N LEU A 50 -0.43 4.71 10.32
CA LEU A 50 0.61 5.11 11.28
C LEU A 50 0.27 4.64 12.70
N GLU A 51 1.21 4.79 13.62
CA GLU A 51 0.98 4.55 15.05
C GLU A 51 -0.18 5.43 15.54
N ASN A 52 -1.16 4.80 16.21
CA ASN A 52 -2.42 5.42 16.65
C ASN A 52 -3.32 6.00 15.52
N GLY A 53 -2.95 5.86 14.24
CA GLY A 53 -3.73 6.30 13.08
C GLY A 53 -4.82 5.32 12.63
N GLN A 54 -5.31 4.46 13.53
CA GLN A 54 -6.25 3.40 13.20
C GLN A 54 -7.64 3.97 12.91
N ARG A 55 -8.31 3.42 11.89
CA ARG A 55 -9.72 3.75 11.63
C ARG A 55 -10.60 3.00 12.64
N VAL A 56 -11.23 3.73 13.55
CA VAL A 56 -12.12 3.19 14.58
C VAL A 56 -13.51 3.80 14.44
N TYR A 57 -14.54 2.95 14.53
CA TYR A 57 -15.93 3.40 14.64
C TYR A 57 -16.31 3.45 16.11
N PHE A 58 -16.91 4.56 16.53
CA PHE A 58 -17.29 4.81 17.92
C PHE A 58 -18.66 5.50 18.00
N ASN A 59 -19.28 5.38 19.16
CA ASN A 59 -20.48 6.08 19.59
C ASN A 59 -20.11 6.97 20.78
N GLU A 60 -20.95 7.94 21.13
CA GLU A 60 -20.67 8.87 22.25
C GLU A 60 -20.32 8.15 23.56
N SER A 61 -21.04 7.07 23.88
CA SER A 61 -20.81 6.29 25.11
C SER A 61 -19.51 5.50 25.13
N ASN A 62 -18.95 5.14 23.97
CA ASN A 62 -17.75 4.28 23.89
C ASN A 62 -16.51 5.03 23.35
N ALA A 63 -16.63 6.30 23.01
CA ALA A 63 -15.56 7.10 22.41
C ALA A 63 -14.30 7.14 23.30
N ALA A 64 -14.47 7.38 24.60
CA ALA A 64 -13.37 7.43 25.56
C ALA A 64 -12.64 6.08 25.68
N ASP A 65 -13.40 4.98 25.78
CA ASP A 65 -12.84 3.63 25.84
C ASP A 65 -12.10 3.25 24.56
N ARG A 66 -12.64 3.62 23.40
CA ARG A 66 -12.04 3.37 22.09
C ARG A 66 -10.77 4.19 21.86
N ALA A 67 -10.72 5.41 22.38
CA ALA A 67 -9.52 6.24 22.34
C ALA A 67 -8.42 5.68 23.25
N ALA A 68 -8.78 5.20 24.44
CA ALA A 68 -7.84 4.59 25.37
C ALA A 68 -7.34 3.21 24.90
N ARG A 69 -8.22 2.40 24.29
CA ARG A 69 -7.93 1.04 23.83
C ARG A 69 -8.49 0.83 22.42
N PRO A 70 -7.76 1.24 21.38
CA PRO A 70 -8.20 1.06 20.02
C PRO A 70 -8.24 -0.44 19.65
N PRO A 71 -9.21 -0.88 18.83
CA PRO A 71 -9.32 -2.27 18.43
C PRO A 71 -8.14 -2.70 17.55
N SER A 72 -7.60 -3.90 17.79
CA SER A 72 -6.53 -4.45 16.98
C SER A 72 -6.89 -4.53 15.49
N THR A 73 -6.00 -4.02 14.65
CA THR A 73 -6.07 -4.14 13.19
C THR A 73 -5.25 -5.34 12.74
N THR A 74 -5.35 -5.68 11.45
CA THR A 74 -4.47 -6.69 10.83
C THR A 74 -3.00 -6.29 10.96
N LEU A 75 -2.66 -5.01 10.87
CA LEU A 75 -1.29 -4.54 11.01
C LEU A 75 -0.75 -4.70 12.43
N THR A 76 -1.51 -4.24 13.44
CA THR A 76 -1.05 -4.38 14.83
C THR A 76 -1.00 -5.84 15.26
N SER A 77 -1.96 -6.65 14.82
CA SER A 77 -1.91 -8.08 15.09
C SER A 77 -0.75 -8.78 14.40
N PHE A 78 -0.35 -8.33 13.20
CA PHE A 78 0.83 -8.86 12.53
C PHE A 78 2.08 -8.64 13.40
N PHE A 79 2.27 -7.43 13.92
CA PHE A 79 3.36 -7.13 14.85
C PHE A 79 3.34 -8.02 16.10
N THR A 80 2.17 -8.20 16.73
CA THR A 80 2.06 -9.07 17.91
C THR A 80 2.40 -10.52 17.58
N VAL A 81 2.00 -11.02 16.41
CA VAL A 81 2.30 -12.40 16.02
C VAL A 81 3.77 -12.56 15.67
N CYS A 82 4.41 -11.58 15.03
CA CYS A 82 5.85 -11.58 14.82
C CYS A 82 6.65 -11.51 16.13
N GLN A 83 6.10 -10.98 17.23
CA GLN A 83 6.74 -11.05 18.54
C GLN A 83 6.72 -12.47 19.09
N THR A 84 5.57 -13.14 19.02
CA THR A 84 5.35 -14.46 19.64
C THR A 84 5.81 -15.65 18.81
N ASP A 85 5.76 -15.54 17.47
CA ASP A 85 5.95 -16.67 16.55
C ASP A 85 7.15 -16.42 15.63
N ASP A 86 8.16 -17.29 15.73
CA ASP A 86 9.37 -17.20 14.91
C ASP A 86 9.10 -17.38 13.42
N PHE A 87 8.10 -18.21 13.05
CA PHE A 87 7.76 -18.40 11.65
C PHE A 87 7.21 -17.11 11.03
N ALA A 88 6.37 -16.38 11.76
CA ALA A 88 5.83 -15.11 11.32
C ALA A 88 6.91 -14.05 11.09
N ARG A 89 8.08 -14.15 11.76
CA ARG A 89 9.20 -13.23 11.51
C ARG A 89 9.85 -13.42 10.14
N THR A 90 9.64 -14.57 9.49
CA THR A 90 10.17 -14.84 8.15
C THR A 90 9.28 -14.28 7.03
N LEU A 91 8.04 -13.90 7.35
CA LEU A 91 7.03 -13.50 6.38
C LEU A 91 7.03 -12.00 6.10
N LEU A 92 6.66 -11.64 4.88
CA LEU A 92 6.21 -10.30 4.54
C LEU A 92 4.76 -10.12 4.96
N TYR A 93 4.35 -8.86 5.16
CA TYR A 93 2.97 -8.57 5.57
C TYR A 93 1.95 -9.08 4.54
N ALA A 94 2.24 -8.95 3.25
CA ALA A 94 1.38 -9.45 2.16
C ALA A 94 1.22 -10.99 2.15
N ASP A 95 2.20 -11.72 2.67
CA ASP A 95 2.17 -13.18 2.74
C ASP A 95 1.45 -13.69 3.99
N MET A 96 1.12 -12.82 4.95
CA MET A 96 0.48 -13.22 6.19
C MET A 96 -0.79 -14.06 5.98
N PRO A 97 -1.72 -13.69 5.07
CA PRO A 97 -2.95 -14.46 4.83
C PRO A 97 -2.71 -15.86 4.24
N ARG A 98 -1.55 -16.11 3.62
CA ARG A 98 -1.18 -17.41 3.08
C ARG A 98 -1.06 -18.47 4.18
N TYR A 99 -0.54 -18.09 5.34
CA TYR A 99 -0.22 -18.99 6.46
C TYR A 99 -1.09 -18.76 7.71
N TYR A 100 -1.65 -17.57 7.86
CA TYR A 100 -2.49 -17.19 9.00
C TYR A 100 -3.88 -16.76 8.53
N ILE A 101 -4.88 -17.02 9.35
CA ILE A 101 -6.27 -16.58 9.15
C ILE A 101 -6.55 -15.44 10.13
N TRP A 102 -7.16 -14.38 9.62
CA TRP A 102 -7.66 -13.30 10.45
C TRP A 102 -8.95 -13.74 11.16
N ASN A 103 -8.92 -13.80 12.49
CA ASN A 103 -10.12 -14.03 13.29
C ASN A 103 -10.74 -12.68 13.66
N ALA A 104 -11.90 -12.37 13.07
CA ALA A 104 -12.57 -11.10 13.27
C ALA A 104 -13.12 -10.90 14.69
N SER A 105 -13.41 -11.99 15.41
CA SER A 105 -13.95 -11.97 16.77
C SER A 105 -12.84 -11.71 17.80
N SER A 106 -11.70 -12.41 17.69
CA SER A 106 -10.55 -12.18 18.56
C SER A 106 -9.65 -11.03 18.10
N LYS A 107 -9.89 -10.47 16.90
CA LYS A 107 -9.07 -9.43 16.26
C LYS A 107 -7.59 -9.80 16.22
N SER A 108 -7.30 -11.06 15.89
CA SER A 108 -5.95 -11.60 15.86
C SER A 108 -5.75 -12.56 14.69
N PHE A 109 -4.51 -12.64 14.21
CA PHE A 109 -4.08 -13.70 13.31
C PHE A 109 -3.88 -15.02 14.07
N GLN A 110 -4.37 -16.11 13.49
CA GLN A 110 -4.19 -17.47 13.99
C GLN A 110 -3.57 -18.34 12.89
N ARG A 111 -2.72 -19.30 13.27
CA ARG A 111 -2.13 -20.24 12.29
C ARG A 111 -3.24 -21.00 11.58
N ARG A 112 -3.05 -21.22 10.28
CA ARG A 112 -3.91 -22.12 9.51
C ARG A 112 -3.82 -23.54 10.05
N LYS A 113 -4.96 -24.21 10.09
CA LYS A 113 -5.09 -25.62 10.47
C LYS A 113 -5.29 -26.55 9.26
N GLN A 114 -5.48 -25.98 8.08
CA GLN A 114 -5.74 -26.69 6.83
C GLN A 114 -4.96 -26.02 5.69
N GLY A 115 -4.57 -26.82 4.71
CA GLY A 115 -3.80 -26.39 3.55
C GLY A 115 -2.65 -27.33 3.22
N THR A 116 -1.72 -26.87 2.39
CA THR A 116 -0.49 -27.60 2.07
C THR A 116 0.51 -27.45 3.22
N PRO A 117 1.07 -28.55 3.77
CA PRO A 117 2.08 -28.46 4.81
C PRO A 117 3.34 -27.77 4.26
N VAL A 118 3.94 -26.89 5.05
CA VAL A 118 5.16 -26.17 4.66
C VAL A 118 6.38 -27.02 4.98
N GLU A 119 7.22 -27.26 3.97
CA GLU A 119 8.47 -27.99 4.14
C GLU A 119 9.37 -27.30 5.18
N GLY A 120 9.96 -28.08 6.09
CA GLY A 120 10.83 -27.56 7.15
C GLY A 120 10.13 -26.96 8.37
N HIS A 121 8.79 -26.80 8.37
CA HIS A 121 8.04 -26.25 9.49
C HIS A 121 6.87 -27.15 9.93
N PRO A 122 7.03 -27.94 11.02
CA PRO A 122 5.95 -28.77 11.51
C PRO A 122 4.78 -27.91 12.00
N ASN A 123 3.55 -28.34 11.72
CA ASN A 123 2.30 -27.65 12.10
C ASN A 123 2.12 -26.25 11.47
N VAL A 124 2.73 -26.00 10.30
CA VAL A 124 2.48 -24.82 9.49
C VAL A 124 1.85 -25.25 8.17
N PHE A 125 0.71 -24.64 7.85
CA PHE A 125 -0.04 -24.90 6.63
C PHE A 125 -0.15 -23.63 5.79
N ALA A 126 0.02 -23.78 4.49
CA ALA A 126 -0.14 -22.72 3.50
C ALA A 126 -1.41 -22.92 2.67
N SER A 127 -1.94 -21.84 2.12
CA SER A 127 -3.06 -21.85 1.19
C SER A 127 -2.78 -20.89 0.03
N ASP A 128 -3.66 -20.81 -0.96
CA ASP A 128 -3.51 -19.87 -2.06
C ASP A 128 -4.02 -18.45 -1.74
N ALA A 129 -4.35 -18.17 -0.46
CA ALA A 129 -4.87 -16.87 -0.05
C ALA A 129 -3.86 -15.73 -0.27
N LEU A 130 -4.33 -14.63 -0.86
CA LEU A 130 -3.51 -13.47 -1.20
C LEU A 130 -3.79 -12.31 -0.22
N GLY A 131 -2.73 -11.74 0.35
CA GLY A 131 -2.83 -10.51 1.13
C GLY A 131 -2.72 -9.27 0.26
N ARG A 132 -3.80 -8.48 0.24
CA ARG A 132 -3.83 -7.20 -0.47
C ARG A 132 -3.71 -6.04 0.50
N ILE A 133 -2.53 -5.43 0.52
CA ILE A 133 -2.26 -4.21 1.27
C ILE A 133 -2.97 -3.03 0.58
N TYR A 134 -3.70 -2.22 1.34
CA TYR A 134 -4.40 -1.04 0.79
C TYR A 134 -3.43 -0.11 0.03
N THR A 135 -3.91 0.46 -1.07
CA THR A 135 -3.17 1.49 -1.80
C THR A 135 -3.18 2.77 -0.99
N VAL A 136 -1.99 3.34 -0.77
CA VAL A 136 -1.81 4.65 -0.14
C VAL A 136 -1.30 5.60 -1.22
N HIS A 137 -1.89 6.79 -1.30
CA HIS A 137 -1.46 7.79 -2.27
C HIS A 137 -0.12 8.42 -1.83
N PRO A 138 0.83 8.71 -2.73
CA PRO A 138 2.13 9.32 -2.39
C PRO A 138 2.05 10.64 -1.61
N ASN A 139 0.96 11.41 -1.78
CA ASN A 139 0.70 12.64 -0.99
C ASN A 139 0.54 12.36 0.52
N ASN A 140 0.17 11.14 0.91
CA ASN A 140 0.15 10.71 2.29
C ASN A 140 1.53 10.13 2.65
N ASP A 141 2.51 11.04 2.67
CA ASP A 141 3.95 10.86 2.84
C ASP A 141 4.37 9.65 3.71
N GLU A 142 4.29 9.76 5.03
CA GLU A 142 4.81 8.78 5.97
C GLU A 142 4.04 7.46 5.87
N CYS A 143 2.74 7.50 5.59
CA CYS A 143 1.93 6.29 5.43
C CYS A 143 2.28 5.54 4.14
N TYR A 144 2.63 6.27 3.07
CA TYR A 144 3.10 5.70 1.81
C TYR A 144 4.44 4.98 2.02
N TYR A 145 5.38 5.61 2.74
CA TYR A 145 6.67 4.98 3.06
C TYR A 145 6.51 3.79 4.01
N LEU A 146 5.61 3.88 5.00
CA LEU A 146 5.26 2.74 5.86
C LEU A 146 4.74 1.56 5.03
N ARG A 147 3.85 1.80 4.06
CA ARG A 147 3.38 0.77 3.14
C ARG A 147 4.54 0.13 2.37
N LEU A 148 5.46 0.96 1.86
CA LEU A 148 6.62 0.48 1.11
C LEU A 148 7.52 -0.42 1.97
N LEU A 149 7.72 -0.07 3.24
CA LEU A 149 8.44 -0.91 4.20
C LEU A 149 7.70 -2.22 4.47
N LEU A 150 6.38 -2.21 4.66
CA LEU A 150 5.61 -3.45 4.88
C LEU A 150 5.65 -4.44 3.71
N VAL A 151 5.92 -3.95 2.50
CA VAL A 151 6.09 -4.78 1.30
C VAL A 151 7.49 -5.41 1.25
N ASN A 152 8.51 -4.76 1.82
CA ASN A 152 9.91 -5.16 1.64
C ASN A 152 10.58 -5.72 2.92
N VAL A 153 10.07 -5.36 4.10
CA VAL A 153 10.62 -5.74 5.39
C VAL A 153 9.88 -6.95 5.95
N ARG A 154 10.62 -8.00 6.30
CA ARG A 154 10.09 -9.23 6.88
C ARG A 154 9.97 -9.12 8.40
N GLY A 155 8.89 -9.66 8.94
CA GLY A 155 8.74 -9.89 10.38
C GLY A 155 8.87 -8.70 11.33
N PRO A 156 8.49 -7.45 10.99
CA PRO A 156 8.59 -6.35 11.92
C PRO A 156 7.76 -6.61 13.19
N THR A 157 8.35 -6.38 14.36
CA THR A 157 7.71 -6.62 15.66
C THR A 157 7.00 -5.38 16.21
N SER A 158 7.25 -4.19 15.64
CA SER A 158 6.64 -2.93 16.05
C SER A 158 6.84 -1.85 14.97
N PHE A 159 6.13 -0.73 15.10
CA PHE A 159 6.36 0.46 14.28
C PHE A 159 7.80 0.98 14.40
N LYS A 160 8.40 0.88 15.59
CA LYS A 160 9.79 1.26 15.86
C LYS A 160 10.77 0.33 15.15
N GLN A 161 10.53 -0.98 15.20
CA GLN A 161 11.35 -1.97 14.49
C GLN A 161 11.31 -1.75 12.98
N LEU A 162 10.15 -1.38 12.43
CA LEU A 162 9.99 -1.06 11.01
C LEU A 162 10.88 0.11 10.54
N ARG A 163 11.16 1.06 11.45
CA ARG A 163 12.06 2.21 11.22
C ARG A 163 13.53 1.92 11.54
N THR A 164 13.82 0.75 12.10
CA THR A 164 15.18 0.40 12.50
C THR A 164 15.86 -0.32 11.34
N VAL A 165 16.88 0.31 10.76
CA VAL A 165 17.66 -0.22 9.64
C VAL A 165 19.11 -0.33 10.09
N ASN A 166 19.73 -1.49 9.92
CA ASN A 166 21.13 -1.76 10.35
C ASN A 166 21.41 -1.41 11.83
N GLY A 167 20.42 -1.59 12.72
CA GLY A 167 20.53 -1.28 14.15
C GLY A 167 20.38 0.20 14.51
N GLN A 168 20.20 1.09 13.53
CA GLN A 168 19.93 2.51 13.75
C GLN A 168 18.45 2.82 13.60
N LEU A 169 17.89 3.55 14.57
CA LEU A 169 16.50 4.01 14.53
C LEU A 169 16.40 5.29 13.70
N CYS A 170 15.76 5.21 12.54
CA CYS A 170 15.51 6.37 11.69
C CYS A 170 14.43 7.27 12.30
N ALA A 171 14.46 8.58 12.04
CA ALA A 171 13.49 9.56 12.50
C ALA A 171 12.14 9.47 11.75
N THR A 172 12.16 9.03 10.49
CA THR A 172 10.98 8.92 9.62
C THR A 172 10.94 7.57 8.91
N TYR A 173 9.77 7.17 8.42
CA TYR A 173 9.67 5.99 7.54
C TYR A 173 10.36 6.23 6.19
N ARG A 174 10.35 7.48 5.71
CA ARG A 174 11.06 7.88 4.50
C ARG A 174 12.56 7.60 4.61
N GLU A 175 13.19 8.03 5.68
CA GLU A 175 14.62 7.82 5.92
C GLU A 175 14.97 6.33 5.98
N ALA A 176 14.14 5.52 6.65
CA ALA A 176 14.30 4.06 6.66
C ALA A 176 14.25 3.46 5.24
N CYS A 177 13.32 3.93 4.40
CA CYS A 177 13.27 3.52 2.99
C CYS A 177 14.52 3.94 2.21
N GLN A 178 15.09 5.13 2.47
CA GLN A 178 16.32 5.59 1.82
C GLN A 178 17.53 4.72 2.21
N LEU A 179 17.67 4.37 3.48
CA LEU A 179 18.74 3.49 3.97
C LEU A 179 18.60 2.05 3.47
N LEU A 180 17.37 1.59 3.21
CA LEU A 180 17.12 0.31 2.54
C LEU A 180 17.22 0.40 1.01
N HIS A 181 17.61 1.55 0.46
CA HIS A 181 17.70 1.81 -0.98
C HIS A 181 16.40 1.51 -1.75
N LEU A 182 15.25 1.69 -1.09
CA LEU A 182 13.93 1.53 -1.70
C LEU A 182 13.47 2.80 -2.44
N LEU A 183 14.17 3.92 -2.24
CA LEU A 183 13.92 5.20 -2.87
C LEU A 183 15.16 5.62 -3.65
N GLU A 184 14.94 6.14 -4.86
CA GLU A 184 16.00 6.81 -5.60
C GLU A 184 16.41 8.10 -4.88
N ASN A 185 17.72 8.31 -4.76
CA ASN A 185 18.26 9.51 -4.15
C ASN A 185 18.22 10.64 -5.18
N ASP A 186 17.32 11.61 -4.95
CA ASP A 186 17.20 12.85 -5.72
C ASP A 186 18.52 13.68 -5.77
N SER A 187 19.55 13.32 -4.98
CA SER A 187 20.86 13.98 -4.97
C SER A 187 21.62 13.85 -6.29
N HIS A 188 21.31 12.83 -7.10
CA HIS A 188 21.96 12.65 -8.39
C HIS A 188 21.78 13.87 -9.30
N TRP A 189 20.63 14.55 -9.22
CA TRP A 189 20.39 15.75 -10.04
C TRP A 189 21.23 16.94 -9.57
N ASP A 190 21.36 17.12 -8.26
CA ASP A 190 22.17 18.18 -7.66
C ASP A 190 23.66 17.96 -7.99
N ASP A 191 24.14 16.71 -7.88
CA ASP A 191 25.53 16.36 -8.17
C ASP A 191 25.82 16.45 -9.67
N THR A 192 24.89 16.02 -10.54
CA THR A 192 25.01 16.20 -11.99
C THR A 192 25.07 17.67 -12.39
N LEU A 193 24.29 18.54 -11.72
CA LEU A 193 24.34 19.99 -11.95
C LEU A 193 25.66 20.60 -11.46
N LYS A 194 26.17 20.20 -10.29
CA LYS A 194 27.48 20.63 -9.79
C LYS A 194 28.61 20.26 -10.75
N ASP A 195 28.61 19.04 -11.27
CA ASP A 195 29.62 18.58 -12.23
C ASP A 195 29.54 19.34 -13.56
N SER A 196 28.32 19.68 -13.99
CA SER A 196 28.09 20.45 -15.21
C SER A 196 28.56 21.90 -15.09
N VAL A 197 28.52 22.50 -13.90
CA VAL A 197 29.07 23.86 -13.67
C VAL A 197 30.57 23.92 -13.94
N ILE A 198 31.30 22.83 -13.66
CA ILE A 198 32.75 22.77 -13.84
C ILE A 198 33.13 22.62 -15.32
N SER A 199 32.28 21.97 -16.12
CA SER A 199 32.63 21.44 -17.44
C SER A 199 31.82 22.03 -18.61
N SER A 200 30.69 22.70 -18.35
CA SER A 200 29.73 23.11 -19.37
C SER A 200 29.46 24.61 -19.39
N SER A 201 29.03 25.12 -20.55
CA SER A 201 28.65 26.52 -20.70
C SER A 201 27.28 26.82 -20.06
N PRO A 202 27.00 28.09 -19.70
CA PRO A 202 25.71 28.49 -19.12
C PRO A 202 24.48 28.17 -19.98
N HIS A 203 24.65 28.00 -21.30
CA HIS A 203 23.56 27.56 -22.16
C HIS A 203 23.25 26.06 -21.97
N GLN A 204 24.29 25.23 -21.95
CA GLN A 204 24.17 23.78 -21.75
C GLN A 204 23.60 23.43 -20.37
N ILE A 205 23.99 24.16 -19.31
CA ILE A 205 23.45 23.98 -17.96
C ILE A 205 21.94 24.27 -17.92
N ARG A 206 21.47 25.32 -18.61
CA ARG A 206 20.03 25.64 -18.71
C ARG A 206 19.24 24.57 -19.47
N THR A 207 19.82 24.01 -20.53
CA THR A 207 19.23 22.90 -21.28
C THR A 207 19.14 21.63 -20.42
N LEU A 208 20.22 21.29 -19.71
CA LEU A 208 20.25 20.16 -18.78
C LEU A 208 19.19 20.29 -17.68
N PHE A 209 19.07 21.48 -17.08
CA PHE A 209 18.03 21.78 -16.10
C PHE A 209 16.61 21.58 -16.66
N GLY A 210 16.36 22.02 -17.89
CA GLY A 210 15.08 21.83 -18.57
C GLY A 210 14.76 20.35 -18.83
N ILE A 211 15.76 19.55 -19.19
CA ILE A 211 15.62 18.08 -19.33
C ILE A 211 15.27 17.48 -17.97
N ILE A 212 16.04 17.77 -16.92
CA ILE A 212 15.82 17.24 -15.56
C ILE A 212 14.39 17.52 -15.08
N ILE A 213 13.87 18.74 -15.23
CA ILE A 213 12.50 19.07 -14.82
C ILE A 213 11.45 18.34 -15.66
N SER A 214 11.65 18.23 -16.97
CA SER A 214 10.65 17.67 -17.89
C SER A 214 10.59 16.14 -17.89
N THR A 215 11.72 15.46 -17.68
CA THR A 215 11.81 14.00 -17.81
C THR A 215 11.94 13.28 -16.48
N CYS A 216 12.52 13.92 -15.45
CA CYS A 216 12.92 13.23 -14.22
C CYS A 216 12.02 13.53 -13.02
N PHE A 217 11.04 14.44 -13.17
CA PHE A 217 10.11 14.87 -12.10
C PHE A 217 10.78 14.99 -10.71
N PRO A 218 11.93 15.68 -10.61
CA PRO A 218 12.65 15.80 -9.35
C PRO A 218 11.76 16.50 -8.32
N ARG A 219 12.01 16.25 -7.03
CA ARG A 219 11.33 16.99 -5.96
C ARG A 219 11.73 18.48 -6.03
N ILE A 220 10.90 19.28 -6.70
CA ILE A 220 11.12 20.71 -6.99
C ILE A 220 11.46 21.53 -5.74
N GLN A 221 11.04 21.06 -4.57
CA GLN A 221 11.23 21.72 -3.27
C GLN A 221 12.69 21.88 -2.83
N LYS A 222 13.66 21.16 -3.43
CA LYS A 222 15.09 21.30 -3.09
C LYS A 222 15.92 22.06 -4.12
N ILE A 223 15.54 22.03 -5.39
CA ILE A 223 16.34 22.60 -6.48
C ILE A 223 16.16 24.12 -6.56
N CYS A 224 14.95 24.62 -6.27
CA CYS A 224 14.72 26.05 -6.07
C CYS A 224 14.71 26.31 -4.57
N GLY A 225 15.73 26.98 -4.03
CA GLY A 225 15.70 27.57 -2.68
C GLY A 225 14.63 28.67 -2.49
N LEU A 226 13.57 28.68 -3.30
CA LEU A 226 12.39 29.51 -3.15
C LEU A 226 11.20 28.62 -2.80
N SER A 227 10.60 28.94 -1.65
CA SER A 227 9.30 28.47 -1.22
C SER A 227 8.26 28.81 -2.30
N ILE A 228 7.98 27.86 -3.19
CA ILE A 228 6.87 27.93 -4.13
C ILE A 228 5.89 26.84 -3.70
N GLU A 229 4.91 27.24 -2.88
CA GLU A 229 3.68 26.49 -2.68
C GLU A 229 3.02 26.31 -4.05
N MET A 230 3.17 25.13 -4.65
CA MET A 230 2.56 24.81 -5.93
C MET A 230 1.27 24.02 -5.70
N THR A 231 0.33 24.64 -5.01
CA THR A 231 -1.09 24.43 -5.28
C THR A 231 -1.52 25.39 -6.38
N CYS A 232 -2.22 24.85 -7.37
CA CYS A 232 -2.97 25.54 -8.43
C CYS A 232 -2.26 25.95 -9.73
N LEU A 233 -2.77 25.32 -10.79
CA LEU A 233 -3.00 25.81 -12.15
C LEU A 233 -1.86 25.81 -13.18
N ARG A 234 -2.02 24.89 -14.13
CA ARG A 234 -2.08 25.13 -15.59
C ARG A 234 -1.67 26.55 -16.07
N MET A 235 -0.74 26.52 -17.03
CA MET A 235 -0.52 27.51 -18.10
C MET A 235 -0.01 28.92 -17.72
N PHE A 236 1.17 29.21 -18.29
CA PHE A 236 1.69 30.52 -18.69
C PHE A 236 2.37 31.44 -17.66
N CYS A 237 3.44 32.07 -18.16
CA CYS A 237 4.19 33.25 -17.69
C CYS A 237 5.39 33.06 -16.73
N ILE A 238 6.56 32.81 -17.33
CA ILE A 238 7.68 33.76 -17.57
C ILE A 238 7.96 34.83 -16.46
N VAL A 239 9.24 34.85 -16.04
CA VAL A 239 10.06 35.94 -15.41
C VAL A 239 9.96 36.15 -13.89
N CYS A 240 11.06 35.80 -13.19
CA CYS A 240 11.82 36.69 -12.29
C CYS A 240 13.13 35.97 -11.89
N ALA A 241 14.25 36.27 -12.53
CA ALA A 241 15.24 37.28 -12.10
C ALA A 241 16.25 36.71 -11.09
N VAL A 242 17.34 36.19 -11.66
CA VAL A 242 18.67 36.08 -11.03
C VAL A 242 19.02 37.43 -10.39
N LYS A 243 19.37 37.42 -9.10
CA LYS A 243 20.04 38.55 -8.46
C LYS A 243 21.16 38.02 -7.56
N LEU A 244 22.36 38.12 -8.13
CA LEU A 244 23.72 37.96 -7.59
C LEU A 244 24.16 36.55 -7.19
#